data_AF-A0A395HHX9-F1
#
_entry.id   AF-A0A395HHX9-F1
#
_cell.length_a   1.000
_cell.length_b   1.000
_cell.length_c   1.000
_cell.angle_alpha   90.00
_cell.angle_beta   90.00
_cell.angle_gamma   90.00
#
_symmetry.space_group_name_H-M   'P 1'
#
loop_
_entity.id
_entity.type
_entity.pdbx_description
1 polymer ?
#
loop_
_entity_poly.entity_id
_entity_poly.type
_entity_poly.pdbx_seq_one_letter_code
_entity_poly.pdbx_strand_id
1 'polypeptide(L)'
;MPTCSPPFTHSFRIMYRPENSNIELARTQRVHRHSPPGPPYDPGFRQTAAYYGDQVFIASCRRTCEVWASQNLSAYCFNTKPAGIAWGAGVEHLSDVAFILNNLDGYGYHPSPFESMPESYTELSHLMAWSWASFATDLDPNVWSGRGRNATRAD
;
A
#
# COMPACT_ATOMS: atom_id res chain seq x y z
N MET A 1 -20.51 9.71 38.36
CA MET A 1 -20.28 9.87 36.92
C MET A 1 -18.76 9.97 36.72
N PRO A 2 -18.08 8.93 36.19
CA PRO A 2 -16.66 9.06 35.90
C PRO A 2 -16.47 9.64 34.50
N THR A 3 -15.66 10.68 34.44
CA THR A 3 -15.28 11.45 33.25
C THR A 3 -14.49 10.61 32.27
N CYS A 4 -14.88 10.66 31.00
CA CYS A 4 -14.15 10.06 29.89
C CYS A 4 -12.82 10.82 29.71
N SER A 5 -11.70 10.15 29.95
CA SER A 5 -10.39 10.64 29.52
C SER A 5 -10.34 10.71 27.99
N PRO A 6 -9.67 11.71 27.39
CA PRO A 6 -9.60 11.86 25.94
C PRO A 6 -8.83 10.69 25.31
N PRO A 7 -9.13 10.31 24.05
CA PRO A 7 -8.41 9.24 23.38
C PRO A 7 -6.96 9.67 23.20
N PHE A 8 -6.03 8.85 23.70
CA PHE A 8 -4.61 9.02 23.46
C PHE A 8 -4.34 8.94 21.95
N THR A 9 -4.03 10.09 21.37
CA THR A 9 -3.56 10.25 20.00
C THR A 9 -2.16 9.64 19.86
N HIS A 10 -2.06 8.32 19.69
CA HIS A 10 -0.86 7.73 19.09
C HIS A 10 -1.15 7.51 17.62
N SER A 11 -0.62 8.44 16.81
CA SER A 11 -0.71 8.43 15.36
C SER A 11 -0.43 7.04 14.82
N PHE A 12 -1.45 6.44 14.22
CA PHE A 12 -1.30 5.41 13.22
C PHE A 12 -0.39 6.01 12.14
N ARG A 13 0.93 5.76 12.21
CA ARG A 13 1.85 6.08 11.11
C ARG A 13 1.61 5.04 10.04
N ILE A 14 0.49 5.20 9.33
CA ILE A 14 0.43 4.84 7.92
C ILE A 14 1.70 5.46 7.33
N MET A 15 2.50 4.69 6.57
CA MET A 15 3.55 5.26 5.70
C MET A 15 2.90 6.04 4.54
N TYR A 16 1.99 6.94 4.89
CA TYR A 16 1.52 8.05 4.12
C TYR A 16 1.73 9.27 5.03
N ARG A 17 2.99 9.68 5.16
CA ARG A 17 3.31 11.04 5.61
C ARG A 17 3.14 11.89 4.36
N PRO A 18 2.06 12.69 4.22
CA PRO A 18 1.79 13.42 2.97
C PRO A 18 2.82 14.51 2.69
N GLU A 19 3.74 14.77 3.62
CA GLU A 19 4.47 16.02 3.65
C GLU A 19 5.83 15.96 2.94
N ASN A 20 6.42 14.78 2.69
CA ASN A 20 7.79 14.69 2.15
C ASN A 20 8.01 13.60 1.08
N SER A 21 6.95 13.04 0.48
CA SER A 21 7.10 12.20 -0.71
C SER A 21 6.23 12.78 -1.82
N ASN A 22 6.85 13.56 -2.71
CA ASN A 22 6.30 13.96 -4.01
C ASN A 22 6.18 12.73 -4.94
N ILE A 23 5.57 11.66 -4.45
CA ILE A 23 5.12 10.57 -5.31
C ILE A 23 3.73 11.01 -5.78
N GLU A 24 3.70 11.48 -7.02
CA GLU A 24 2.53 11.94 -7.76
C GLU A 24 1.42 10.88 -7.93
N LEU A 25 1.55 9.69 -7.31
CA LEU A 25 0.56 8.61 -7.29
C LEU A 25 -0.76 8.99 -6.59
N ALA A 26 -0.74 9.99 -5.70
CA ALA A 26 -1.90 10.30 -4.85
C ALA A 26 -2.92 11.27 -5.46
N ARG A 27 -2.57 12.02 -6.52
CA ARG A 27 -3.50 12.97 -7.17
C ARG A 27 -4.51 12.26 -8.08
N THR A 28 -4.06 11.26 -8.83
CA THR A 28 -4.92 10.46 -9.73
C THR A 28 -5.87 9.52 -8.98
N GLN A 29 -5.47 8.94 -7.84
CA GLN A 29 -6.34 8.11 -7.01
C GLN A 29 -7.56 8.87 -6.44
N ARG A 30 -7.44 10.19 -6.21
CA ARG A 30 -8.50 10.98 -5.55
C ARG A 30 -9.73 11.17 -6.45
N VAL A 31 -9.51 11.30 -7.76
CA VAL A 31 -10.58 11.51 -8.77
C VAL A 31 -11.44 10.25 -8.94
N HIS A 32 -10.83 9.06 -8.92
CA HIS A 32 -11.55 7.78 -9.14
C HIS A 32 -12.29 7.24 -7.90
N ARG A 33 -12.03 7.79 -6.71
CA ARG A 33 -12.66 7.34 -5.47
C ARG A 33 -14.18 7.58 -5.45
N HIS A 34 -14.69 8.53 -6.24
CA HIS A 34 -16.10 8.92 -6.25
C HIS A 34 -16.85 8.49 -7.52
N SER A 35 -16.15 8.07 -8.57
CA SER A 35 -16.80 7.56 -9.79
C SER A 35 -17.33 6.14 -9.57
N PRO A 36 -18.51 5.77 -10.10
CA PRO A 36 -18.96 4.39 -10.16
C PRO A 36 -17.88 3.52 -10.82
N PRO A 37 -17.72 2.25 -10.42
CA PRO A 37 -16.68 1.37 -10.96
C PRO A 37 -16.82 1.12 -12.47
N GLY A 38 -17.96 1.45 -13.08
CA GLY A 38 -18.25 1.26 -14.50
C GLY A 38 -18.46 -0.21 -14.85
N PRO A 39 -18.99 -0.55 -16.04
CA PRO A 39 -19.04 -1.93 -16.49
C PRO A 39 -17.65 -2.60 -16.41
N PRO A 40 -17.52 -3.87 -15.99
CA PRO A 40 -18.58 -4.85 -15.71
C PRO A 40 -19.11 -4.84 -14.26
N TYR A 41 -18.80 -3.82 -13.46
CA TYR A 41 -19.13 -3.80 -12.03
C TYR A 41 -20.48 -3.13 -11.75
N ASP A 42 -21.32 -3.81 -10.98
CA ASP A 42 -22.59 -3.25 -10.51
C ASP A 42 -22.38 -2.11 -9.50
N PRO A 43 -23.36 -1.21 -9.30
CA PRO A 43 -23.28 -0.13 -8.32
C PRO A 43 -23.00 -0.59 -6.88
N GLY A 44 -23.39 -1.82 -6.54
CA GLY A 44 -23.16 -2.45 -5.23
C GLY A 44 -21.79 -3.13 -5.06
N PHE A 45 -20.96 -3.16 -6.11
CA PHE A 45 -19.69 -3.87 -6.12
C PHE A 45 -18.74 -3.36 -5.04
N ARG A 46 -18.57 -2.03 -4.91
CA ARG A 46 -17.61 -1.45 -3.96
C ARG A 46 -17.99 -1.76 -2.50
N GLN A 47 -19.28 -1.73 -2.17
CA GLN A 47 -19.78 -2.04 -0.84
C GLN A 47 -19.54 -3.52 -0.52
N THR A 48 -19.84 -4.40 -1.47
CA THR A 48 -19.66 -5.85 -1.31
C THR A 48 -18.18 -6.21 -1.20
N ALA A 49 -17.33 -5.65 -2.06
CA ALA A 49 -15.88 -5.85 -2.04
C ALA A 49 -15.25 -5.33 -0.75
N ALA A 50 -15.68 -4.15 -0.25
CA ALA A 50 -15.22 -3.62 1.02
C ALA A 50 -15.65 -4.52 2.20
N TYR A 51 -16.91 -4.96 2.24
CA TYR A 51 -17.41 -5.85 3.29
C TYR A 51 -16.66 -7.18 3.32
N TYR A 52 -16.55 -7.87 2.18
CA TYR A 52 -15.85 -9.15 2.11
C TYR A 52 -14.36 -9.01 2.36
N GLY A 53 -13.72 -7.96 1.82
CA GLY A 53 -12.31 -7.65 2.09
C GLY A 53 -12.02 -7.41 3.57
N ASP A 54 -12.89 -6.65 4.25
CA ASP A 54 -12.83 -6.45 5.70
C ASP A 54 -13.03 -7.77 6.46
N GLN A 55 -14.05 -8.55 6.10
CA GLN A 55 -14.36 -9.81 6.78
C GLN A 55 -13.21 -10.83 6.68
N VAL A 56 -12.59 -10.96 5.51
CA VAL A 56 -11.60 -12.03 5.25
C VAL A 56 -10.18 -11.61 5.63
N PHE A 57 -9.80 -10.34 5.39
CA PHE A 57 -8.39 -9.91 5.52
C PHE A 57 -8.22 -8.65 6.37
N ILE A 58 -8.93 -7.57 6.04
CA ILE A 58 -8.52 -6.23 6.49
C ILE A 58 -8.87 -6.01 7.98
N ALA A 59 -10.01 -6.51 8.47
CA ALA A 59 -10.41 -6.29 9.86
C ALA A 59 -9.48 -7.02 10.85
N SER A 60 -9.10 -8.25 10.55
CA SER A 60 -8.16 -9.02 11.38
C SER A 60 -6.76 -8.38 11.36
N CYS A 61 -6.25 -7.99 10.18
CA CYS A 61 -4.98 -7.27 10.06
C CYS A 61 -4.98 -5.94 10.81
N ARG A 62 -6.06 -5.16 10.71
CA ARG A 62 -6.23 -3.90 11.47
C ARG A 62 -6.18 -4.18 12.98
N ARG A 63 -6.89 -5.21 13.45
CA ARG A 63 -6.88 -5.58 14.86
C ARG A 63 -5.50 -5.99 15.34
N THR A 64 -4.77 -6.77 14.56
CA THR A 64 -3.38 -7.14 14.86
C THR A 64 -2.50 -5.90 14.96
N CYS A 65 -2.64 -4.94 14.04
CA CYS A 65 -1.90 -3.68 14.09
C CYS A 65 -2.23 -2.87 15.34
N GLU A 66 -3.50 -2.77 15.76
CA GLU A 66 -3.89 -2.10 17.01
C GLU A 66 -3.24 -2.75 18.23
N VAL A 67 -3.25 -4.08 18.29
CA VAL A 67 -2.64 -4.84 19.40
C VAL A 67 -1.13 -4.63 19.43
N TRP A 68 -0.45 -4.72 18.28
CA TRP A 68 0.99 -4.48 18.17
C TRP A 68 1.38 -3.03 18.47
N ALA A 69 0.60 -2.06 18.00
CA ALA A 69 0.82 -0.65 18.29
C ALA A 69 0.67 -0.36 19.79
N SER A 70 -0.22 -1.06 20.51
CA SER A 70 -0.31 -0.97 21.98
C SER A 70 0.97 -1.42 22.71
N GLN A 71 1.83 -2.17 22.01
CA GLN A 71 3.14 -2.65 22.47
C GLN A 71 4.30 -1.90 21.81
N ASN A 72 4.07 -0.71 21.24
CA ASN A 72 5.06 0.12 20.55
C ASN A 72 5.73 -0.55 19.32
N LEU A 73 5.05 -1.52 18.69
CA LEU A 73 5.51 -2.11 17.43
C LEU A 73 4.96 -1.32 16.24
N SER A 74 5.82 -1.12 15.23
CA SER A 74 5.45 -0.41 13.99
C SER A 74 4.79 -1.36 12.98
N ALA A 75 3.83 -0.84 12.22
CA ALA A 75 3.14 -1.57 11.15
C ALA A 75 3.22 -0.81 9.82
N TYR A 76 3.16 -1.54 8.71
CA TYR A 76 3.35 -1.01 7.36
C TYR A 76 2.23 -1.47 6.42
N CYS A 77 1.83 -0.60 5.48
CA CYS A 77 0.79 -0.89 4.50
C CYS A 77 1.17 -0.28 3.14
N PHE A 78 0.90 -1.02 2.07
CA PHE A 78 1.13 -0.60 0.69
C PHE A 78 -0.20 -0.55 -0.06
N ASN A 79 -0.37 0.45 -0.94
CA ASN A 79 -1.61 0.67 -1.66
C ASN A 79 -1.33 1.03 -3.13
N THR A 80 -0.81 0.03 -3.85
CA THR A 80 -0.44 0.19 -5.25
C THR A 80 -1.18 -0.81 -6.13
N LYS A 81 -1.74 -0.29 -7.22
CA LYS A 81 -2.48 -1.06 -8.22
C LYS A 81 -1.53 -1.42 -9.38
N PRO A 82 -1.33 -2.70 -9.72
CA PRO A 82 -0.56 -3.10 -10.90
C PRO A 82 -1.12 -2.57 -12.23
N ALA A 83 -0.28 -2.63 -13.27
CA ALA A 83 -0.72 -2.51 -14.65
C ALA A 83 -1.79 -3.56 -15.00
N GLY A 84 -2.58 -3.31 -16.05
CA GLY A 84 -3.57 -4.27 -16.56
C GLY A 84 -4.88 -4.40 -15.76
N ILE A 85 -4.92 -3.96 -14.51
CA ILE A 85 -6.15 -3.98 -13.70
C ILE A 85 -7.05 -2.77 -14.02
N ALA A 86 -8.37 -2.93 -14.02
CA ALA A 86 -9.29 -1.81 -14.20
C ALA A 86 -9.33 -0.92 -12.96
N TRP A 87 -9.46 0.40 -13.11
CA TRP A 87 -9.61 1.31 -11.97
C TRP A 87 -10.85 1.01 -11.11
N GLY A 88 -11.92 0.47 -11.73
CA GLY A 88 -13.13 0.05 -11.02
C GLY A 88 -12.91 -1.10 -10.04
N ALA A 89 -11.92 -1.96 -10.30
CA ALA A 89 -11.57 -3.10 -9.47
C ALA A 89 -10.85 -2.70 -8.17
N GLY A 90 -10.10 -1.59 -8.21
CA GLY A 90 -9.24 -1.16 -7.10
C GLY A 90 -7.91 -1.89 -7.04
N VAL A 91 -7.42 -2.13 -5.83
CA VAL A 91 -6.20 -2.90 -5.53
C VAL A 91 -6.63 -4.28 -5.05
N GLU A 92 -6.31 -5.31 -5.84
CA GLU A 92 -6.77 -6.67 -5.60
C GLU A 92 -5.86 -7.43 -4.62
N HIS A 93 -6.33 -8.58 -4.17
CA HIS A 93 -5.56 -9.45 -3.27
C HIS A 93 -4.24 -9.91 -3.94
N LEU A 94 -3.12 -9.85 -3.20
CA LEU A 94 -1.77 -10.24 -3.65
C LEU A 94 -1.21 -9.43 -4.83
N SER A 95 -1.77 -8.25 -5.09
CA SER A 95 -1.31 -7.39 -6.19
C SER A 95 0.10 -6.83 -5.97
N ASP A 96 0.62 -6.93 -4.74
CA ASP A 96 1.92 -6.43 -4.30
C ASP A 96 3.06 -7.46 -4.42
N VAL A 97 2.75 -8.74 -4.66
CA VAL A 97 3.74 -9.83 -4.71
C VAL A 97 4.85 -9.58 -5.73
N ALA A 98 4.51 -9.10 -6.92
CA ALA A 98 5.50 -8.78 -7.97
C ALA A 98 6.47 -7.66 -7.53
N PHE A 99 6.00 -6.71 -6.71
CA PHE A 99 6.82 -5.63 -6.15
C PHE A 99 7.70 -6.13 -5.01
N ILE A 100 7.16 -6.94 -4.10
CA ILE A 100 7.90 -7.50 -2.95
C ILE A 100 9.06 -8.38 -3.44
N LEU A 101 8.85 -9.14 -4.52
CA LEU A 101 9.87 -10.02 -5.09
C LEU A 101 10.81 -9.33 -6.08
N ASN A 102 10.61 -8.04 -6.35
CA ASN A 102 11.33 -7.30 -7.37
C ASN A 102 11.31 -7.97 -8.77
N ASN A 103 10.18 -8.55 -9.15
CA ASN A 103 9.97 -9.26 -10.41
C ASN A 103 9.68 -8.29 -11.56
N LEU A 104 10.63 -7.40 -11.85
CA LEU A 104 10.49 -6.35 -12.86
C LEU A 104 10.31 -6.92 -14.27
N ASP A 105 10.85 -8.11 -14.53
CA ASP A 105 10.68 -8.84 -15.79
C ASP A 105 9.27 -9.44 -15.96
N GLY A 106 8.44 -9.41 -14.90
CA GLY A 106 7.05 -9.84 -14.95
C GLY A 106 6.86 -11.35 -15.11
N TYR A 107 7.84 -12.17 -14.69
CA TYR A 107 7.74 -13.63 -14.82
C TYR A 107 6.50 -14.19 -14.13
N GLY A 108 5.70 -14.97 -14.87
CA GLY A 108 4.46 -15.56 -14.38
C GLY A 108 3.23 -14.64 -14.45
N TYR A 109 3.35 -13.45 -15.03
CA TYR A 109 2.25 -12.49 -15.20
C TYR A 109 2.00 -12.15 -16.67
N HIS A 110 0.72 -12.02 -17.04
CA HIS A 110 0.29 -11.53 -18.34
C HIS A 110 -0.98 -10.66 -18.18
N PRO A 111 -0.94 -9.35 -18.50
CA PRO A 111 0.24 -8.54 -18.84
C PRO A 111 1.24 -8.42 -17.69
N SER A 112 2.43 -7.87 -17.94
CA SER A 112 3.40 -7.61 -16.86
C SER A 112 2.82 -6.57 -15.89
N PRO A 113 2.98 -6.73 -14.55
CA PRO A 113 2.51 -5.77 -13.54
C PRO A 113 3.13 -4.38 -13.68
N PHE A 114 4.26 -4.29 -14.39
CA PHE A 114 5.05 -3.09 -14.63
C PHE A 114 4.91 -2.53 -16.04
N GLU A 115 4.11 -3.18 -16.90
CA GLU A 115 3.95 -2.80 -18.30
C GLU A 115 3.40 -1.37 -18.44
N SER A 116 4.11 -0.52 -19.18
CA SER A 116 3.75 0.88 -19.41
C SER A 116 3.53 1.71 -18.13
N MET A 117 4.11 1.30 -17.01
CA MET A 117 4.04 2.04 -15.75
C MET A 117 5.21 3.04 -15.63
N PRO A 118 5.01 4.16 -14.91
CA PRO A 118 6.09 5.13 -14.69
C PRO A 118 7.23 4.55 -13.83
N GLU A 119 8.40 5.19 -13.87
CA GLU A 119 9.61 4.82 -13.09
C GLU A 119 9.31 4.61 -11.60
N SER A 120 8.33 5.34 -11.06
CA SER A 120 7.86 5.19 -9.67
C SER A 120 7.40 3.78 -9.28
N TYR A 121 7.01 2.93 -10.23
CA TYR A 121 6.68 1.53 -9.96
C TYR A 121 7.93 0.68 -9.72
N THR A 122 8.98 0.91 -10.50
CA THR A 122 10.29 0.26 -10.32
C THR A 122 10.92 0.71 -9.01
N GLU A 123 10.84 2.01 -8.69
CA GLU A 123 11.34 2.55 -7.43
C GLU A 123 10.57 2.01 -6.23
N LEU A 124 9.23 1.87 -6.36
CA LEU A 124 8.41 1.23 -5.34
C LEU A 124 8.78 -0.24 -5.15
N SER A 125 8.99 -0.99 -6.23
CA SER A 125 9.42 -2.39 -6.19
C SER A 125 10.73 -2.53 -5.42
N HIS A 126 11.70 -1.67 -5.70
CA HIS A 126 12.94 -1.62 -4.92
C HIS A 126 12.69 -1.29 -3.44
N LEU A 127 11.90 -0.26 -3.14
CA LEU A 127 11.57 0.11 -1.76
C LEU A 127 10.96 -1.07 -1.00
N MET A 128 10.00 -1.78 -1.60
CA MET A 128 9.32 -2.91 -0.99
C MET A 128 10.26 -4.10 -0.78
N ALA A 129 10.94 -4.55 -1.83
CA ALA A 129 11.83 -5.70 -1.77
C ALA A 129 12.98 -5.52 -0.77
N TRP A 130 13.64 -4.36 -0.78
CA TRP A 130 14.74 -4.08 0.15
C TRP A 130 14.26 -3.88 1.59
N SER A 131 13.09 -3.28 1.80
CA SER A 131 12.51 -3.18 3.15
C SER A 131 12.17 -4.57 3.72
N TRP A 132 11.68 -5.49 2.89
CA TRP A 132 11.44 -6.88 3.27
C TRP A 132 12.74 -7.63 3.58
N ALA A 133 13.76 -7.50 2.73
CA ALA A 133 15.07 -8.10 2.96
C ALA A 133 15.70 -7.59 4.27
N SER A 134 15.68 -6.27 4.48
CA SER A 134 16.20 -5.62 5.69
C SER A 134 15.44 -6.06 6.95
N PHE A 135 14.12 -6.21 6.88
CA PHE A 135 13.37 -6.76 8.01
C PHE A 135 13.75 -8.21 8.32
N ALA A 136 13.97 -9.04 7.29
CA ALA A 136 14.37 -10.44 7.49
C ALA A 136 15.76 -10.58 8.11
N THR A 137 16.68 -9.64 7.85
CA THR A 137 18.06 -9.69 8.38
C THR A 137 18.22 -8.95 9.71
N ASP A 138 17.62 -7.76 9.84
CA ASP A 138 17.92 -6.81 10.91
C ASP A 138 16.72 -6.53 11.83
N LEU A 139 15.56 -7.15 11.56
CA LEU A 139 14.28 -6.89 12.23
C LEU A 139 13.81 -5.43 12.16
N ASP A 140 14.41 -4.64 11.27
CA ASP A 140 14.05 -3.25 11.01
C ASP A 140 14.03 -3.03 9.49
N PRO A 141 12.86 -2.76 8.87
CA PRO A 141 12.72 -2.57 7.43
C PRO A 141 13.37 -1.27 6.92
N ASN A 142 13.95 -0.46 7.81
CA ASN A 142 14.49 0.85 7.51
C ASN A 142 16.02 0.87 7.39
N VAL A 143 16.72 -0.23 7.69
CA VAL A 143 18.19 -0.28 7.88
C VAL A 143 18.90 -0.75 6.61
N TRP A 144 18.55 -0.17 5.47
CA TRP A 144 19.18 -0.47 4.18
C TRP A 144 19.52 0.83 3.42
N SER A 145 20.59 0.78 2.63
CA SER A 145 21.10 1.93 1.88
C SER A 145 20.39 2.10 0.53
N GLY A 146 20.10 3.35 0.15
CA GLY A 146 19.31 3.65 -1.06
C GLY A 146 17.82 3.81 -0.81
N ARG A 147 17.42 3.90 0.46
CA ARG A 147 16.07 4.31 0.84
C ARG A 147 15.86 5.79 0.48
N GLY A 148 14.97 6.06 -0.47
CA GLY A 148 14.75 7.41 -0.98
C GLY A 148 15.66 7.81 -2.13
N ARG A 149 16.00 6.87 -3.03
CA ARG A 149 16.68 7.13 -4.33
C ARG A 149 16.11 8.34 -5.10
N ASN A 150 14.86 8.73 -4.84
CA ASN A 150 14.18 9.88 -5.44
C ASN A 150 14.39 11.19 -4.67
N ALA A 151 14.71 11.16 -3.38
CA ALA A 151 14.92 12.38 -2.58
C ALA A 151 16.22 13.11 -2.97
N THR A 152 17.15 12.41 -3.61
CA THR A 152 18.45 12.94 -4.06
C THR A 152 18.51 13.24 -5.55
N ARG A 153 17.45 12.92 -6.31
CA ARG A 153 17.36 13.20 -7.75
C ARG A 153 16.46 14.42 -7.94
N ALA A 154 16.94 15.55 -7.40
CA ALA A 154 16.43 16.85 -7.76
C ALA A 154 17.06 17.22 -9.10
N ASP A 155 16.21 17.35 -10.11
CA ASP A 155 16.41 18.14 -11.32
C ASP A 155 16.85 19.58 -11.03
#